data_AF-A0A0R3MEK1-F1
#
_entry.id   AF-A0A0R3MEK1-F1
#
_cell.length_a   1.000
_cell.length_b   1.000
_cell.length_c   1.000
_cell.angle_alpha   90.00
_cell.angle_beta   90.00
_cell.angle_gamma   90.00
#
_symmetry.space_group_name_H-M   'P 1'
#
loop_
_entity.id
_entity.type
_entity.pdbx_description
1 polymer ?
#
loop_
_entity_poly.entity_id
_entity_poly.type
_entity_poly.pdbx_seq_one_letter_code
_entity_poly.pdbx_strand_id
1 'polypeptide(L)' 'MSQLPDQVDAPMTPRQLATLRTLSAEAYQPKLFERNLTAREAGRRIAALKAEIELANSF' A
#
# COMPACT_ATOMS: atom_id res chain seq x y z
N MET A 1 4.82 -4.65 28.56
CA MET A 1 4.25 -5.46 27.46
C MET A 1 5.24 -5.42 26.31
N SER A 2 5.92 -6.53 26.07
CA SER A 2 7.06 -6.63 25.15
C SER A 2 6.61 -6.43 23.70
N GLN A 3 6.95 -5.29 23.11
CA GLN A 3 6.92 -5.13 21.66
C GLN A 3 8.10 -5.93 21.11
N LEU A 4 7.84 -7.17 20.66
CA LEU A 4 8.85 -8.00 20.00
C LEU A 4 9.35 -7.26 18.74
N PRO A 5 10.63 -6.89 18.67
CA PRO A 5 11.24 -6.44 17.42
C PRO A 5 11.37 -7.66 16.50
N ASP A 6 11.17 -7.46 15.20
CA ASP A 6 11.46 -8.45 14.15
C ASP A 6 10.49 -9.66 14.02
N GLN A 7 9.17 -9.42 14.05
CA GLN A 7 8.37 -10.14 13.05
C GLN A 7 8.74 -9.55 11.70
N VAL A 8 9.65 -10.23 10.98
CA VAL A 8 9.99 -9.93 9.60
C VAL A 8 8.68 -9.98 8.82
N ASP A 9 8.07 -8.82 8.57
CA ASP A 9 6.84 -8.75 7.79
C ASP A 9 7.12 -9.43 6.45
N ALA A 10 6.25 -10.35 6.04
CA ALA A 10 6.40 -11.06 4.78
C ALA A 10 6.61 -10.05 3.63
N PRO A 11 7.40 -10.41 2.60
CA PRO A 11 7.54 -9.54 1.43
C PRO A 11 6.17 -9.28 0.81
N MET A 12 6.00 -8.10 0.20
CA MET A 12 4.79 -7.75 -0.52
C MET A 12 4.43 -8.83 -1.55
N THR A 13 3.17 -9.24 -1.55
CA THR A 13 2.69 -10.25 -2.49
C THR A 13 2.58 -9.69 -3.92
N PRO A 14 2.66 -10.52 -4.97
CA PRO A 14 2.47 -10.07 -6.35
C PRO A 14 1.12 -9.36 -6.57
N ARG A 15 0.07 -9.82 -5.86
CA ARG A 15 -1.26 -9.19 -5.88
C ARG A 15 -1.21 -7.77 -5.31
N GLN A 16 -0.60 -7.58 -4.16
CA GLN A 16 -0.44 -6.25 -3.55
C GLN A 16 0.41 -5.33 -4.42
N LEU A 17 1.48 -5.83 -5.04
CA LEU A 17 2.30 -5.06 -5.96
C LEU A 17 1.49 -4.56 -7.16
N ALA A 18 0.69 -5.43 -7.79
CA ALA A 18 -0.18 -5.05 -8.89
C ALA A 18 -1.23 -4.00 -8.46
N THR A 19 -1.88 -4.22 -7.32
CA THR A 19 -2.87 -3.29 -6.78
C THR A 19 -2.25 -1.93 -6.43
N LEU A 20 -1.11 -1.90 -5.74
CA LEU A 20 -0.43 -0.67 -5.37
C LEU A 20 0.02 0.12 -6.62
N ARG A 21 0.51 -0.56 -7.66
CA ARG A 21 0.91 0.07 -8.92
C ARG A 21 -0.26 0.77 -9.59
N THR A 22 -1.41 0.09 -9.69
CA THR A 22 -2.63 0.65 -10.30
C THR A 22 -3.14 1.85 -9.51
N LEU A 23 -3.32 1.71 -8.19
CA LEU A 23 -3.85 2.79 -7.36
C LEU A 23 -2.92 4.01 -7.30
N SER A 24 -1.60 3.79 -7.27
CA SER A 24 -0.64 4.91 -7.29
C SER A 24 -0.69 5.68 -8.61
N ALA A 25 -1.02 5.03 -9.72
CA ALA A 25 -1.20 5.68 -11.02
C ALA A 25 -2.54 6.44 -11.08
N GLU A 26 -3.63 5.83 -10.62
CA GLU A 26 -4.96 6.44 -10.57
C GLU A 26 -5.00 7.69 -9.66
N ALA A 27 -4.32 7.63 -8.52
CA ALA A 27 -4.21 8.76 -7.61
C ALA A 27 -3.21 9.83 -8.08
N TYR A 28 -2.58 9.69 -9.26
CA TYR A 28 -1.48 10.54 -9.73
C TYR A 28 -0.31 10.67 -8.74
N GLN A 29 -0.06 9.63 -7.94
CA GLN A 29 0.96 9.57 -6.90
C GLN A 29 1.95 8.40 -7.10
N PRO A 30 2.66 8.34 -8.24
CA PRO A 30 3.55 7.21 -8.56
C PRO A 30 4.70 7.05 -7.56
N LYS A 31 5.07 8.11 -6.83
CA LYS A 31 6.10 8.10 -5.77
C LYS A 31 5.75 7.22 -4.57
N LEU A 32 4.46 6.89 -4.37
CA LEU A 32 4.02 6.02 -3.28
C LEU A 32 4.22 4.53 -3.60
N PHE A 33 4.46 4.20 -4.86
CA PHE A 33 4.82 2.87 -5.29
C PHE A 33 6.30 2.59 -5.00
N GLU A 34 6.55 1.58 -4.17
CA GLU A 34 7.88 1.04 -3.89
C GLU A 34 7.88 -0.48 -4.05
N ARG A 35 8.96 -1.03 -4.62
CA ARG A 35 9.03 -2.44 -5.01
C ARG A 35 9.40 -3.39 -3.87
N ASN A 36 10.06 -2.88 -2.83
CA ASN A 36 10.60 -3.67 -1.72
C ASN A 36 9.80 -3.49 -0.42
N LEU A 37 8.50 -3.18 -0.54
CA LEU A 37 7.63 -3.08 0.62
C LEU A 37 7.34 -4.45 1.23
N THR A 38 7.01 -4.43 2.51
CA THR A 38 6.45 -5.59 3.19
C THR A 38 4.96 -5.69 2.88
N ALA A 39 4.37 -6.89 3.02
CA ALA A 39 2.95 -7.12 2.81
C ALA A 39 2.08 -6.25 3.72
N ARG A 40 2.51 -6.02 4.97
CA ARG A 40 1.80 -5.14 5.90
C ARG A 40 1.83 -3.68 5.44
N GLU A 41 2.99 -3.20 5.05
CA GLU A 41 3.14 -1.81 4.60
C GLU A 41 2.43 -1.55 3.27
N ALA A 42 2.54 -2.48 2.32
CA ALA A 42 1.78 -2.44 1.08
C ALA A 42 0.26 -2.42 1.36
N GLY A 43 -0.22 -3.20 2.33
CA GLY A 43 -1.62 -3.18 2.75
C GLY A 43 -2.08 -1.82 3.27
N ARG A 44 -1.26 -1.16 4.10
CA ARG A 44 -1.56 0.19 4.61
C ARG A 44 -1.63 1.23 3.48
N ARG A 45 -0.65 1.23 2.57
CA ARG A 45 -0.63 2.16 1.44
C ARG A 45 -1.80 1.95 0.48
N ILE A 46 -2.14 0.68 0.19
CA ILE A 46 -3.31 0.34 -0.62
C ILE A 46 -4.61 0.86 0.01
N ALA A 47 -4.78 0.69 1.33
CA ALA A 47 -5.97 1.17 2.03
C ALA A 47 -6.10 2.70 2.00
N ALA A 48 -4.98 3.42 2.22
CA ALA A 48 -4.95 4.88 2.14
C ALA A 48 -5.32 5.38 0.74
N LEU A 49 -4.69 4.83 -0.31
CA LEU A 49 -4.97 5.22 -1.69
C LEU A 49 -6.42 4.96 -2.10
N LYS A 50 -7.00 3.83 -1.66
CA LYS A 50 -8.43 3.54 -1.91
C LYS A 50 -9.33 4.60 -1.28
N ALA A 51 -9.07 4.98 -0.02
CA ALA A 51 -9.86 5.99 0.67
C ALA A 51 -9.73 7.38 0.01
N GLU A 52 -8.52 7.75 -0.44
CA GLU A 52 -8.30 8.99 -1.18
C GLU A 52 -9.06 9.03 -2.51
N ILE A 53 -9.01 7.93 -3.27
CA ILE A 53 -9.73 7.82 -4.56
C ILE A 53 -11.25 7.85 -4.34
N GLU A 54 -11.76 7.12 -3.35
CA GLU A 54 -13.18 7.12 -3.01
C GLU A 54 -13.68 8.51 -2.60
N LEU A 55 -12.89 9.22 -1.78
CA LEU A 55 -13.18 10.60 -1.42
C LEU A 55 -13.21 11.53 -2.64
N ALA A 56 -12.26 11.38 -3.56
CA ALA A 56 -12.20 12.19 -4.78
C ALA A 56 -13.39 11.94 -5.73
N ASN A 57 -13.89 10.70 -5.79
CA ASN A 57 -15.02 10.31 -6.64
C ASN A 57 -16.40 10.65 -6.04
N SER A 58 -16.45 11.11 -4.80
CA SER A 58 -17.71 11.39 -4.08
C SER A 58 -18.22 12.83 -4.24
N PHE A 59 -17.62 13.62 -5.15
CA PHE A 59 -17.98 15.00 -5.46
C PHE A 59 -18.47 15.13 -6.91
#